data_AF-A0A259JUM7-F1
#
_entry.id   AF-A0A259JUM7-F1
#
_cell.length_a   1.000
_cell.length_b   1.000
_cell.length_c   1.000
_cell.angle_alpha   90.00
_cell.angle_beta   90.00
_cell.angle_gamma   90.00
#
_symmetry.space_group_name_H-M   'P 1'
#
loop_
_entity.id
_entity.type
_entity.pdbx_description
1 polymer ?
#
loop_
_entity_poly.entity_id
_entity_poly.type
_entity_poly.pdbx_seq_one_letter_code
_entity_poly.pdbx_strand_id
1 'polypeptide(L)'
;MSHAPVHVRLATHSDLPGIHAIYDAAVRTGTASFELEPPDLSEMARRFEALVAGGYPYFSALDPDGTVLGYAYAGAFRPRVAYRWTVENSVYVAPTAQGRGVGRALMNVLIAESEARGYRQMVAVIGDSANSGSIALHRACGFADIGV
;
A
#
# COMPACT_ATOMS: atom_id res chain seq x y z
N MET A 1 -18.63 -17.43 -2.17
CA MET A 1 -19.03 -16.40 -3.15
C MET A 1 -17.82 -16.07 -3.98
N SER A 2 -17.86 -16.27 -5.30
CA SER A 2 -16.72 -16.04 -6.19
C SER A 2 -16.48 -14.54 -6.33
N HIS A 3 -15.42 -14.01 -5.75
CA HIS A 3 -14.98 -12.65 -6.04
C HIS A 3 -14.38 -12.64 -7.45
N ALA A 4 -14.67 -11.59 -8.23
CA ALA A 4 -14.02 -11.41 -9.53
C ALA A 4 -12.49 -11.52 -9.38
N PRO A 5 -11.79 -12.18 -10.32
CA PRO A 5 -10.36 -12.41 -10.20
C PRO A 5 -9.62 -11.08 -10.14
N VAL A 6 -8.75 -10.93 -9.15
CA VAL A 6 -7.89 -9.76 -8.95
C VAL A 6 -6.53 -10.07 -9.57
N HIS A 7 -6.04 -9.17 -10.42
CA HIS A 7 -4.70 -9.25 -10.98
C HIS A 7 -3.77 -8.27 -10.26
N VAL A 8 -2.77 -8.80 -9.55
CA VAL A 8 -1.74 -7.99 -8.87
C VAL A 8 -0.48 -7.95 -9.73
N ARG A 9 0.03 -6.76 -10.03
CA ARG A 9 1.27 -6.54 -10.79
C ARG A 9 1.99 -5.28 -10.33
N LEU A 10 3.25 -5.12 -10.76
CA LEU A 10 3.97 -3.86 -10.56
C LEU A 10 3.15 -2.70 -11.12
N ALA A 11 3.08 -1.63 -10.34
CA ALA A 11 2.41 -0.41 -10.74
C ALA A 11 3.20 0.32 -11.83
N THR A 12 2.47 1.01 -12.69
CA THR A 12 2.97 1.78 -13.82
C THR A 12 2.33 3.16 -13.82
N HIS A 13 2.85 4.10 -14.61
CA HIS A 13 2.28 5.45 -14.71
C HIS A 13 0.80 5.45 -15.13
N SER A 14 0.33 4.46 -15.89
CA SER A 14 -1.09 4.37 -16.27
C SER A 14 -2.02 4.04 -15.10
N ASP A 15 -1.49 3.54 -13.98
CA ASP A 15 -2.28 3.24 -12.79
C ASP A 15 -2.45 4.46 -11.88
N LEU A 16 -1.63 5.51 -12.05
CA LEU A 16 -1.59 6.68 -11.19
C LEU A 16 -2.93 7.42 -11.06
N PRO A 17 -3.75 7.58 -12.11
CA PRO A 17 -5.08 8.17 -11.94
C PRO A 17 -5.98 7.38 -10.99
N GLY A 18 -5.94 6.04 -11.05
CA GLY A 18 -6.71 5.17 -10.16
C GLY A 18 -6.16 5.18 -8.72
N ILE A 19 -4.83 5.13 -8.59
CA ILE A 19 -4.13 5.26 -7.28
C ILE A 19 -4.48 6.60 -6.62
N HIS A 20 -4.41 7.70 -7.37
CA HIS A 20 -4.73 9.05 -6.90
C HIS A 20 -6.19 9.12 -6.43
N ALA A 21 -7.15 8.59 -7.19
CA ALA A 21 -8.55 8.57 -6.80
C ALA A 21 -8.80 7.79 -5.49
N ILE A 22 -8.13 6.65 -5.29
CA ILE A 22 -8.21 5.86 -4.05
C ILE A 22 -7.63 6.65 -2.87
N TYR A 23 -6.47 7.26 -3.07
CA TYR A 23 -5.78 7.98 -2.01
C TYR A 23 -6.50 9.29 -1.63
N ASP A 24 -7.01 10.04 -2.61
CA ASP A 24 -7.83 11.23 -2.38
C ASP A 24 -9.06 10.90 -1.53
N ALA A 25 -9.79 9.83 -1.88
CA ALA A 25 -10.92 9.37 -1.09
C ALA A 25 -10.49 8.99 0.34
N ALA A 26 -9.36 8.29 0.51
CA ALA A 26 -8.85 7.88 1.82
C ALA A 26 -8.47 9.08 2.72
N VAL A 27 -7.84 10.11 2.16
CA VAL A 27 -7.48 11.35 2.88
C VAL A 27 -8.73 12.14 3.26
N ARG A 28 -9.71 12.27 2.36
CA ARG A 28 -10.93 13.06 2.63
C ARG A 28 -11.87 12.43 3.64
N THR A 29 -11.89 11.10 3.73
CA THR A 29 -12.95 10.37 4.45
C THR A 29 -12.44 9.51 5.60
N GLY A 30 -11.13 9.33 5.73
CA GLY A 30 -10.54 8.36 6.64
C GLY A 30 -9.34 8.89 7.41
N THR A 31 -8.87 8.03 8.32
CA THR A 31 -7.73 8.26 9.22
C THR A 31 -6.53 7.39 8.81
N ALA A 32 -6.59 6.76 7.64
CA ALA A 32 -5.54 5.90 7.11
C ALA A 32 -4.32 6.69 6.56
N SER A 33 -4.44 8.01 6.44
CA SER A 33 -3.34 8.92 6.14
C SER A 33 -3.32 10.02 7.20
N PHE A 34 -2.14 10.59 7.43
CA PHE A 34 -1.98 11.79 8.27
C PHE A 34 -1.99 13.09 7.44
N GLU A 35 -2.22 13.00 6.13
CA GLU A 35 -2.41 14.19 5.30
C GLU A 35 -3.76 14.84 5.58
N LEU A 36 -3.77 16.17 5.63
CA LEU A 36 -4.97 16.97 5.81
C LEU A 36 -5.64 17.30 4.48
N GLU A 37 -4.84 17.45 3.43
CA GLU A 37 -5.30 17.77 2.07
C GLU A 37 -4.72 16.74 1.10
N PRO A 38 -5.54 16.16 0.21
CA PRO A 38 -5.04 15.22 -0.79
C PRO A 38 -4.03 15.88 -1.73
N PRO A 39 -2.89 15.23 -2.02
CA PRO A 39 -1.97 15.69 -3.04
C PRO A 39 -2.64 15.61 -4.41
N ASP A 40 -2.19 16.46 -5.32
CA ASP A 40 -2.59 16.34 -6.71
C ASP A 40 -1.89 15.15 -7.39
N LEU A 41 -2.32 14.86 -8.61
CA LEU A 41 -1.78 13.75 -9.40
C LEU A 41 -0.27 13.92 -9.70
N SER A 42 0.22 15.17 -9.81
CA SER A 42 1.63 15.43 -10.10
C SER A 42 2.53 15.07 -8.91
N GLU A 43 2.08 15.39 -7.70
CA GLU A 43 2.77 15.01 -6.47
C GLU A 43 2.70 13.50 -6.25
N MET A 44 1.58 12.85 -6.55
CA MET A 44 1.49 11.38 -6.52
C MET A 44 2.45 10.72 -7.52
N ALA A 45 2.57 11.26 -8.73
CA ALA A 45 3.52 10.77 -9.73
C ALA A 45 4.98 10.93 -9.25
N ARG A 46 5.33 12.10 -8.70
CA ARG A 46 6.66 12.36 -8.14
C ARG A 46 7.02 11.38 -7.02
N ARG A 47 6.07 11.08 -6.12
CA ARG A 47 6.25 10.11 -5.03
C ARG A 47 6.46 8.68 -5.55
N PHE A 48 5.63 8.28 -6.51
CA PHE A 48 5.78 6.99 -7.19
C PHE A 48 7.17 6.85 -7.83
N GLU A 49 7.61 7.84 -8.59
CA GLU A 49 8.92 7.84 -9.25
C GLU A 49 10.07 7.79 -8.24
N ALA A 50 9.98 8.55 -7.14
CA ALA A 50 11.00 8.53 -6.10
C ALA A 50 11.14 7.13 -5.44
N LEU A 51 10.02 6.45 -5.18
CA LEU A 51 10.03 5.10 -4.62
C LEU A 51 10.61 4.07 -5.60
N VAL A 52 10.17 4.12 -6.87
CA VAL A 52 10.65 3.20 -7.90
C VAL A 52 12.15 3.43 -8.18
N ALA A 53 12.58 4.69 -8.31
CA ALA A 53 14.00 5.03 -8.47
C ALA A 53 14.85 4.65 -7.26
N GLY A 54 14.26 4.68 -6.06
CA GLY A 54 14.88 4.17 -4.83
C GLY A 54 14.96 2.64 -4.74
N GLY A 55 14.44 1.91 -5.73
CA GLY A 55 14.46 0.46 -5.75
C GLY A 55 13.40 -0.19 -4.86
N TYR A 56 12.36 0.55 -4.44
CA TYR A 56 11.28 0.00 -3.63
C TYR A 56 10.18 -0.65 -4.49
N PRO A 57 9.53 -1.72 -4.00
CA PRO A 57 8.41 -2.34 -4.69
C PRO A 57 7.14 -1.49 -4.59
N TYR A 58 6.40 -1.41 -5.69
CA TYR A 58 5.11 -0.73 -5.80
C TYR A 58 4.18 -1.58 -6.67
N PHE A 59 3.05 -2.00 -6.13
CA PHE A 59 2.08 -2.88 -6.79
C PHE A 59 0.70 -2.23 -6.89
N SER A 60 -0.01 -2.55 -7.98
CA SER A 60 -1.42 -2.27 -8.16
C SER A 60 -2.20 -3.58 -8.30
N ALA A 61 -3.40 -3.61 -7.74
CA ALA A 61 -4.38 -4.66 -7.93
C ALA A 61 -5.46 -4.16 -8.88
N LEU A 62 -5.74 -4.90 -9.94
CA LEU A 62 -6.69 -4.52 -10.97
C LEU A 62 -7.80 -5.57 -11.12
N ASP A 63 -8.97 -5.13 -11.55
CA ASP A 63 -10.02 -6.01 -12.04
C ASP A 63 -9.76 -6.44 -13.51
N PRO A 64 -10.58 -7.34 -14.09
CA PRO A 64 -10.41 -7.78 -15.48
C PRO A 64 -10.54 -6.67 -16.52
N ASP A 65 -11.21 -5.56 -16.19
CA ASP A 65 -11.42 -4.42 -17.08
C ASP A 65 -10.27 -3.40 -16.98
N GLY A 66 -9.30 -3.63 -16.09
CA GLY A 66 -8.14 -2.76 -15.87
C GLY A 66 -8.40 -1.63 -14.89
N THR A 67 -9.47 -1.68 -14.10
CA THR A 67 -9.73 -0.71 -13.04
C THR A 67 -8.85 -1.00 -11.83
N VAL A 68 -8.18 0.01 -11.28
CA VAL A 68 -7.39 -0.13 -10.06
C VAL A 68 -8.32 -0.31 -8.86
N LEU A 69 -8.21 -1.46 -8.19
CA LEU A 69 -8.97 -1.82 -6.99
C LEU A 69 -8.22 -1.48 -5.69
N GLY A 70 -6.90 -1.29 -5.78
CA GLY A 70 -6.04 -1.01 -4.65
C GLY A 70 -4.58 -0.96 -5.07
N TYR A 71 -3.74 -0.44 -4.19
CA TYR A 71 -2.30 -0.39 -4.39
C TYR A 71 -1.57 -0.56 -3.07
N ALA A 72 -0.32 -1.00 -3.15
CA ALA A 72 0.56 -1.10 -2.00
C ALA A 72 2.01 -0.84 -2.41
N TYR A 73 2.77 -0.23 -1.52
CA TYR A 73 4.19 0.01 -1.74
C TYR A 73 4.98 -0.12 -0.44
N ALA A 74 6.28 -0.30 -0.58
CA ALA A 74 7.23 -0.15 0.51
C ALA A 74 8.06 1.12 0.31
N GLY A 75 8.60 1.68 1.39
CA GLY A 75 9.49 2.83 1.37
C GLY A 75 10.49 2.78 2.53
N ALA A 76 11.42 3.74 2.56
CA ALA A 76 12.37 3.86 3.67
C ALA A 76 11.62 4.09 4.99
N PHE A 77 11.87 3.26 6.01
CA PHE A 77 11.27 3.47 7.33
C PHE A 77 11.83 4.73 8.02
N ARG A 78 13.15 4.91 7.98
CA ARG A 78 13.84 6.05 8.59
C ARG A 78 15.07 6.44 7.77
N PRO A 79 15.49 7.72 7.78
CA PRO A 79 16.52 8.23 6.86
C PRO A 79 17.94 7.76 7.19
N ARG A 80 18.20 7.30 8.42
CA ARG A 80 19.55 6.90 8.83
C ARG A 80 19.90 5.53 8.25
N VAL A 81 21.09 5.38 7.67
CA VAL A 81 21.58 4.16 7.00
C VAL A 81 21.53 2.88 7.86
N ALA A 82 21.51 3.01 9.18
CA ALA A 82 21.31 1.87 10.09
C ALA A 82 19.97 1.15 9.84
N TYR A 83 18.95 1.85 9.34
CA TYR A 83 17.62 1.32 9.03
C TYR A 83 17.49 0.82 7.58
N ARG A 84 18.56 0.72 6.78
CA ARG A 84 18.50 0.33 5.36
C ARG A 84 17.86 -1.04 5.09
N TRP A 85 17.80 -1.90 6.11
CA TRP A 85 17.17 -3.23 6.04
C TRP A 85 15.71 -3.23 6.48
N THR A 86 15.17 -2.07 6.88
CA THR A 86 13.80 -1.91 7.36
C THR A 86 13.03 -1.02 6.39
N VAL A 87 11.86 -1.49 5.98
CA VAL A 87 10.91 -0.72 5.18
C VAL A 87 9.64 -0.44 5.94
N GLU A 88 8.96 0.64 5.58
CA GLU A 88 7.58 0.89 5.96
C GLU A 88 6.68 0.55 4.77
N ASN A 89 5.53 -0.08 5.01
CA ASN A 89 4.54 -0.32 3.98
C ASN A 89 3.39 0.68 4.04
N SER A 90 2.74 0.85 2.90
CA SER A 90 1.42 1.46 2.81
C SER A 90 0.54 0.63 1.89
N VAL A 91 -0.73 0.45 2.25
CA VAL A 91 -1.72 -0.30 1.46
C VAL A 91 -3.06 0.41 1.51
N TYR A 92 -3.64 0.66 0.34
CA TYR A 92 -4.96 1.28 0.20
C TYR A 92 -5.81 0.45 -0.76
N VAL A 93 -7.08 0.26 -0.39
CA VAL A 93 -8.07 -0.50 -1.17
C VAL A 93 -9.26 0.41 -1.45
N ALA A 94 -9.69 0.45 -2.71
CA ALA A 94 -10.87 1.21 -3.11
C ALA A 94 -12.09 0.82 -2.25
N PRO A 95 -12.95 1.77 -1.85
CA PRO A 95 -14.12 1.47 -1.02
C PRO A 95 -15.01 0.35 -1.58
N THR A 96 -15.18 0.31 -2.90
CA THR A 96 -15.95 -0.72 -3.64
C THR A 96 -15.29 -2.10 -3.69
N ALA A 97 -14.02 -2.18 -3.27
CA ALA A 97 -13.20 -3.38 -3.32
C ALA A 97 -12.84 -3.94 -1.92
N GLN A 98 -13.28 -3.27 -0.85
CA GLN A 98 -13.04 -3.72 0.53
C GLN A 98 -13.75 -5.05 0.83
N GLY A 99 -13.19 -5.84 1.76
CA GLY A 99 -13.73 -7.15 2.13
C GLY A 99 -13.57 -8.25 1.08
N ARG A 100 -13.02 -7.95 -0.11
CA ARG A 100 -12.89 -8.91 -1.23
C ARG A 100 -11.50 -9.56 -1.34
N GLY A 101 -10.66 -9.43 -0.31
CA GLY A 101 -9.31 -10.00 -0.28
C GLY A 101 -8.22 -9.21 -1.01
N VAL A 102 -8.55 -8.06 -1.63
CA VAL A 102 -7.59 -7.22 -2.39
C VAL A 102 -6.38 -6.81 -1.55
N GLY A 103 -6.60 -6.30 -0.34
CA GLY A 103 -5.51 -5.89 0.55
C GLY A 103 -4.56 -7.03 0.91
N ARG A 104 -5.09 -8.25 1.13
CA ARG A 104 -4.26 -9.43 1.41
C ARG A 104 -3.45 -9.85 0.19
N ALA A 105 -4.05 -9.81 -1.01
CA ALA A 105 -3.34 -10.13 -2.24
C ALA A 105 -2.17 -9.17 -2.49
N LEU A 106 -2.39 -7.86 -2.28
CA LEU A 106 -1.34 -6.84 -2.37
C LEU A 106 -0.23 -7.06 -1.34
N MET A 107 -0.57 -7.22 -0.07
CA MET A 107 0.40 -7.38 1.01
C MET A 107 1.26 -8.64 0.83
N ASN A 108 0.67 -9.77 0.44
CA ASN A 108 1.41 -11.00 0.21
C ASN A 108 2.51 -10.83 -0.85
N VAL A 109 2.19 -10.18 -1.96
CA VAL A 109 3.17 -9.91 -3.03
C VAL A 109 4.21 -8.89 -2.58
N LEU A 110 3.78 -7.83 -1.87
CA LEU A 110 4.70 -6.80 -1.37
C LEU A 110 5.73 -7.35 -0.38
N ILE A 111 5.30 -8.21 0.55
CA ILE A 111 6.17 -8.87 1.53
C ILE A 111 7.18 -9.76 0.80
N ALA A 112 6.71 -10.66 -0.06
CA ALA A 112 7.58 -11.58 -0.79
C ALA A 112 8.63 -10.84 -1.64
N GLU A 113 8.22 -9.77 -2.34
CA GLU A 113 9.14 -8.96 -3.14
C GLU A 113 10.14 -8.19 -2.26
N SER A 114 9.70 -7.70 -1.08
CA SER A 114 10.59 -7.01 -0.14
C SER A 114 11.65 -7.96 0.45
N GLU A 115 11.27 -9.19 0.76
CA GLU A 115 12.20 -10.25 1.20
C GLU A 115 13.19 -10.61 0.09
N ALA A 116 12.72 -10.76 -1.15
CA ALA A 116 13.58 -11.05 -2.30
C ALA A 116 14.60 -9.93 -2.57
N ARG A 117 14.25 -8.67 -2.26
CA ARG A 117 15.15 -7.50 -2.32
C ARG A 117 16.09 -7.39 -1.11
N GLY A 118 15.98 -8.30 -0.13
CA GLY A 118 16.89 -8.41 1.01
C GLY A 118 16.49 -7.59 2.25
N TYR A 119 15.32 -6.97 2.26
CA TYR A 119 14.80 -6.32 3.47
C TYR A 119 14.51 -7.37 4.56
N ARG A 120 14.67 -6.96 5.82
CA ARG A 120 14.62 -7.85 6.99
C ARG A 120 13.46 -7.56 7.93
N GLN A 121 12.87 -6.37 7.83
CA GLN A 121 11.72 -5.98 8.63
C GLN A 121 10.83 -5.04 7.82
N MET A 122 9.53 -5.26 7.91
CA MET A 122 8.51 -4.37 7.38
C MET A 122 7.68 -3.82 8.54
N VAL A 123 7.52 -2.51 8.59
CA VAL A 123 6.72 -1.80 9.59
C VAL A 123 5.43 -1.31 8.93
N ALA A 124 4.33 -1.36 9.67
CA ALA A 124 3.07 -0.74 9.29
C ALA A 124 2.72 0.31 10.35
N VAL A 125 2.60 1.58 9.96
CA VAL A 125 2.10 2.63 10.85
C VAL A 125 0.62 2.81 10.57
N ILE A 126 -0.23 2.39 11.51
CA ILE A 126 -1.68 2.47 11.38
C ILE A 126 -2.15 3.72 12.12
N GLY A 127 -2.60 4.73 11.37
CA GLY A 127 -2.91 6.07 11.92
C GLY A 127 -4.06 6.13 12.91
N ASP A 128 -4.91 5.11 12.95
CA ASP A 128 -6.02 4.99 13.89
C ASP A 128 -6.01 3.60 14.54
N SER A 129 -5.80 3.58 15.86
CA SER A 129 -5.82 2.35 16.67
C SER A 129 -7.17 1.62 16.63
N ALA A 130 -8.26 2.30 16.24
CA ALA A 130 -9.57 1.70 16.02
C ALA A 130 -9.78 1.17 14.60
N ASN A 131 -8.81 1.31 13.69
CA ASN A 131 -8.88 0.78 12.32
C ASN A 131 -8.73 -0.75 12.30
N SER A 132 -9.78 -1.41 12.76
CA SER A 132 -9.89 -2.86 12.88
C SER A 132 -9.65 -3.59 11.55
N GLY A 133 -10.04 -2.98 10.43
CA GLY A 133 -9.80 -3.51 9.08
C GLY A 133 -8.31 -3.58 8.75
N SER A 134 -7.57 -2.50 8.97
CA SER A 134 -6.12 -2.46 8.74
C SER A 134 -5.38 -3.37 9.72
N ILE A 135 -5.73 -3.35 11.01
CA ILE A 135 -5.12 -4.23 12.02
C ILE A 135 -5.35 -5.70 11.67
N ALA A 136 -6.58 -6.08 11.33
CA ALA A 136 -6.90 -7.45 10.94
C ALA A 136 -6.15 -7.88 9.68
N LEU A 137 -6.02 -7.00 8.68
CA LEU A 137 -5.23 -7.27 7.48
C LEU A 137 -3.76 -7.54 7.80
N HIS A 138 -3.12 -6.69 8.60
CA HIS A 138 -1.71 -6.84 8.96
C HIS A 138 -1.46 -8.11 9.77
N ARG A 139 -2.27 -8.39 10.80
CA ARG A 139 -2.19 -9.64 11.58
C ARG A 139 -2.38 -10.87 10.70
N ALA A 140 -3.32 -10.81 9.76
CA ALA A 140 -3.55 -11.86 8.77
C ALA A 140 -2.35 -12.14 7.84
N CYS A 141 -1.45 -11.17 7.68
CA CYS A 141 -0.22 -11.28 6.91
C CYS A 141 1.00 -11.56 7.79
N GLY A 142 0.81 -11.88 9.07
CA GLY A 142 1.89 -12.27 9.99
C GLY A 142 2.54 -11.12 10.77
N PHE A 143 1.99 -9.90 10.70
CA PHE A 143 2.48 -8.79 11.53
C PHE A 143 2.12 -8.99 13.01
N ALA A 144 3.00 -8.52 13.89
CA ALA A 144 2.77 -8.45 15.32
C ALA A 144 2.72 -6.99 15.78
N ASP A 145 1.91 -6.72 16.79
CA ASP A 145 1.83 -5.39 17.41
C ASP A 145 3.08 -5.15 18.27
N ILE A 146 3.77 -4.03 18.03
CA ILE A 146 5.02 -3.68 18.72
C ILE A 146 4.95 -2.34 19.48
N GLY A 147 3.82 -1.65 19.42
CA GLY A 147 3.60 -0.37 20.10
C GLY A 147 2.27 0.30 19.71
N VAL A 148 1.87 1.31 20.48
CA VAL A 148 0.75 2.24 20.24
C VAL A 148 1.22 3.64 20.60
#